data_AF-A0A1S3GVV0-F1
#
_entry.id   AF-A0A1S3GVV0-F1
#
_cell.length_a   1.000
_cell.length_b   1.000
_cell.length_c   1.000
_cell.angle_alpha   90.00
_cell.angle_beta   90.00
_cell.angle_gamma   90.00
#
_symmetry.space_group_name_H-M   'P 1'
#
loop_
_entity.id
_entity.type
_entity.pdbx_description
1 polymer ?
#
loop_
_entity_poly.entity_id
_entity_poly.type
_entity_poly.pdbx_seq_one_letter_code
_entity_poly.pdbx_strand_id
1 'polypeptide(L)'
;NYQEALRYIGKLPFEQAESNMKRYGKTLMHHIPEQTTQLLKGLCTDYRPSLEGRGDREAPSCQANSEEFIPIFANNPRELKAFLEHMSEVQPDSPQGIYDTLLELRLQNWAHEKEPQVRSGQTGGRCWREYSSWAGNVAQ
;
A
#
# COMPACT_ATOMS: atom_id res chain seq x y z
N ASN A 1 -9.69 18.25 -5.14
CA ASN A 1 -10.55 17.30 -4.40
C ASN A 1 -10.01 15.90 -4.62
N TYR A 2 -9.39 15.28 -3.59
CA TYR A 2 -8.68 14.00 -3.74
C TYR A 2 -9.62 12.81 -3.95
N GLN A 3 -10.79 12.82 -3.31
CA GLN A 3 -11.78 11.75 -3.47
C GLN A 3 -12.30 11.66 -4.90
N GLU A 4 -12.59 12.80 -5.52
CA GLU A 4 -13.01 12.87 -6.92
C GLU A 4 -11.91 12.41 -7.88
N ALA A 5 -10.65 12.78 -7.61
CA ALA A 5 -9.51 12.31 -8.41
C ALA A 5 -9.36 10.78 -8.33
N LEU A 6 -9.43 10.21 -7.13
CA LEU A 6 -9.34 8.76 -6.94
C LEU A 6 -10.52 8.03 -7.60
N ARG A 7 -11.74 8.59 -7.48
CA ARG A 7 -12.93 8.08 -8.14
C ARG A 7 -12.81 8.10 -9.67
N TYR A 8 -12.17 9.14 -10.22
CA TYR A 8 -11.89 9.22 -11.65
C TYR A 8 -10.88 8.14 -12.06
N ILE A 9 -9.78 7.98 -11.31
CA ILE A 9 -8.77 6.94 -11.58
C ILE A 9 -9.40 5.54 -11.54
N GLY A 10 -10.30 5.27 -10.58
CA GLY A 10 -11.03 4.00 -10.47
C GLY A 10 -11.96 3.67 -11.64
N LYS A 11 -12.20 4.61 -12.56
CA LYS A 11 -12.99 4.41 -13.78
C LYS A 11 -12.14 4.24 -15.04
N LEU A 12 -10.83 4.49 -14.96
CA LEU A 12 -9.95 4.41 -16.11
C LEU A 12 -9.70 2.95 -16.53
N PRO A 13 -9.35 2.69 -17.80
CA PRO A 13 -8.81 1.39 -18.19
C PRO A 13 -7.60 1.02 -17.33
N PHE A 14 -7.39 -0.29 -17.11
CA PHE A 14 -6.35 -0.82 -16.22
C PHE A 14 -5.00 -0.12 -16.35
N GLU A 15 -4.43 -0.08 -17.56
CA GLU A 15 -3.13 0.56 -17.86
C GLU A 15 -3.05 2.02 -17.38
N GLN A 16 -4.14 2.76 -17.58
CA GLN A 16 -4.21 4.16 -17.17
C GLN A 16 -4.37 4.27 -15.65
N ALA A 17 -5.20 3.42 -15.05
CA ALA A 17 -5.37 3.41 -13.60
C ALA A 17 -4.05 3.07 -12.90
N GLU A 18 -3.36 2.02 -13.35
CA GLU A 18 -2.04 1.60 -12.86
C GLU A 18 -1.01 2.73 -12.97
N SER A 19 -0.85 3.32 -14.16
CA SER A 19 0.10 4.41 -14.38
C SER A 19 -0.21 5.65 -13.52
N ASN A 20 -1.49 6.00 -13.37
CA ASN A 20 -1.91 7.11 -12.51
C ASN A 20 -1.62 6.82 -11.04
N MET A 21 -1.82 5.58 -10.58
CA MET A 21 -1.51 5.19 -9.21
C MET A 21 0.00 5.18 -8.94
N LYS A 22 0.83 4.74 -9.88
CA LYS A 22 2.30 4.88 -9.78
C LYS A 22 2.72 6.35 -9.66
N ARG A 23 2.06 7.25 -10.40
CA ARG A 23 2.42 8.67 -10.45
C ARG A 23 1.88 9.51 -9.28
N TYR A 24 0.63 9.30 -8.88
CA TYR A 24 -0.08 10.14 -7.91
C TYR A 24 -0.44 9.42 -6.61
N GLY A 25 -0.17 8.12 -6.52
CA GLY A 25 -0.54 7.28 -5.38
C GLY A 25 0.03 7.78 -4.06
N LYS A 26 1.29 8.22 -4.02
CA LYS A 26 1.91 8.82 -2.81
C LYS A 26 1.11 10.00 -2.27
N THR A 27 0.66 10.91 -3.15
CA THR A 27 -0.16 12.05 -2.78
C THR A 27 -1.54 11.62 -2.32
N LEU A 28 -2.19 10.69 -3.03
CA LEU A 28 -3.51 10.18 -2.67
C LEU A 28 -3.48 9.48 -1.31
N MET A 29 -2.47 8.64 -1.07
CA MET A 29 -2.23 7.92 0.18
C MET A 29 -2.02 8.87 1.37
N HIS A 30 -1.42 10.04 1.15
CA HIS A 30 -1.26 11.05 2.20
C HIS A 30 -2.60 11.68 2.63
N HIS A 31 -3.51 11.91 1.69
CA HIS A 31 -4.76 12.65 1.97
C HIS A 31 -5.97 11.76 2.24
N ILE A 32 -6.05 10.61 1.57
CA ILE A 32 -7.19 9.67 1.62
C ILE A 32 -6.67 8.22 1.67
N PRO A 33 -5.92 7.85 2.75
CA PRO A 33 -5.21 6.59 2.86
C PRO A 33 -6.12 5.37 2.65
N GLU A 34 -7.23 5.30 3.38
CA GLU A 34 -8.15 4.18 3.34
C GLU A 34 -8.70 3.93 1.92
N GLN A 35 -9.19 4.97 1.25
CA GLN A 35 -9.74 4.83 -0.10
C GLN A 35 -8.65 4.47 -1.12
N THR A 36 -7.45 5.03 -0.95
CA THR A 36 -6.30 4.74 -1.82
C THR A 36 -5.89 3.27 -1.69
N THR A 37 -5.82 2.74 -0.46
CA THR A 37 -5.55 1.32 -0.19
C THR A 37 -6.58 0.42 -0.86
N GLN A 38 -7.87 0.75 -0.78
CA GLN A 38 -8.93 -0.05 -1.41
C GLN A 38 -8.76 -0.12 -2.93
N LEU A 39 -8.43 1.01 -3.58
CA LEU A 39 -8.18 1.00 -5.02
C LEU A 39 -6.94 0.17 -5.39
N LEU A 40 -5.85 0.28 -4.62
CA LEU A 40 -4.63 -0.51 -4.85
C LEU A 40 -4.86 -2.02 -4.68
N LYS A 41 -5.65 -2.42 -3.68
CA LYS A 41 -6.06 -3.82 -3.51
C LYS A 41 -6.78 -4.34 -4.75
N GLY A 42 -7.75 -3.58 -5.26
CA GLY A 42 -8.46 -3.92 -6.49
C GLY A 42 -7.54 -4.01 -7.70
N LEU A 43 -6.64 -3.03 -7.89
CA LEU A 43 -5.67 -3.01 -9.00
C LEU A 43 -4.76 -4.24 -9.04
N CYS A 44 -4.43 -4.82 -7.89
CA CYS A 44 -3.54 -5.96 -7.81
C CYS A 44 -4.28 -7.32 -7.81
N THR A 45 -5.62 -7.36 -7.84
CA THR A 45 -6.40 -8.60 -7.68
C THR A 45 -7.49 -8.77 -8.75
N ASP A 46 -8.61 -8.05 -8.63
CA ASP A 46 -9.74 -8.06 -9.56
C ASP A 46 -10.16 -6.61 -9.84
N TYR A 47 -9.38 -5.95 -10.70
CA TYR A 47 -9.70 -4.59 -11.09
C TYR A 47 -10.84 -4.54 -12.09
N ARG A 48 -11.96 -3.94 -11.68
CA ARG A 48 -13.10 -3.67 -12.56
C ARG A 48 -13.32 -2.17 -12.69
N PRO A 49 -13.01 -1.56 -13.84
CA PRO A 49 -13.32 -0.17 -14.08
C PRO A 49 -14.84 0.03 -13.96
N SER A 50 -15.29 1.02 -13.20
CA SER A 50 -16.73 1.25 -12.97
C SER A 50 -17.50 1.81 -14.18
N LEU A 51 -16.92 1.80 -15.39
CA LEU A 51 -17.63 2.22 -16.60
C LEU A 51 -18.49 1.07 -17.11
N GLU A 52 -19.80 1.20 -16.88
CA GLU A 52 -20.82 0.37 -17.49
C GLU A 52 -20.63 0.30 -19.01
N GLY A 53 -20.40 -0.90 -19.54
CA GLY A 53 -20.58 -1.20 -20.95
C GLY A 53 -19.31 -1.40 -21.77
N ARG A 54 -18.74 -2.60 -21.70
CA ARG A 54 -18.73 -3.55 -22.83
C ARG A 54 -17.98 -4.83 -22.50
N GLY A 55 -18.73 -5.93 -22.53
CA GLY A 55 -18.25 -7.20 -23.05
C GLY A 55 -17.91 -8.23 -21.99
N ASP A 56 -18.81 -9.22 -21.86
CA ASP A 56 -18.45 -10.60 -21.58
C ASP A 56 -17.27 -11.01 -22.47
N ARG A 57 -16.05 -10.87 -21.95
CA ARG A 57 -14.91 -11.66 -22.40
C ARG A 57 -14.14 -11.94 -21.12
N GLU A 58 -13.75 -13.20 -20.97
CA GLU A 58 -12.73 -13.67 -20.03
C GLU A 58 -11.41 -12.97 -20.37
N ALA A 59 -11.36 -11.66 -20.14
CA ALA A 59 -10.16 -10.88 -20.29
C ALA A 59 -9.20 -11.42 -19.23
N PRO A 60 -7.95 -11.74 -19.60
CA PRO A 60 -6.95 -12.14 -18.62
C PRO A 60 -6.96 -11.08 -17.52
N SER A 61 -7.02 -11.53 -16.27
CA SER A 61 -6.98 -10.66 -15.10
C SER A 61 -5.70 -9.83 -15.17
N CYS A 62 -5.82 -8.60 -15.65
CA CYS A 62 -4.71 -7.65 -15.60
C CYS A 62 -4.55 -7.29 -14.13
N GLN A 63 -3.50 -7.84 -13.52
CA GLN A 63 -3.12 -7.57 -12.13
C GLN A 63 -1.82 -6.81 -12.17
N ALA A 64 -1.81 -5.67 -11.50
CA ALA A 64 -0.59 -4.91 -11.34
C ALA A 64 0.31 -5.61 -10.32
N ASN A 65 1.63 -5.48 -10.49
CA ASN A 65 2.58 -6.00 -9.52
C ASN A 65 2.41 -5.23 -8.20
N SER A 66 1.96 -5.93 -7.16
CA SER A 66 1.71 -5.36 -5.83
C SER A 66 2.97 -4.81 -5.18
N GLU A 67 4.14 -5.36 -5.48
CA GLU A 67 5.43 -4.92 -4.96
C GLU A 67 5.79 -3.50 -5.41
N GLU A 68 5.43 -3.14 -6.65
CA GLU A 68 5.70 -1.80 -7.20
C GLU A 68 4.91 -0.68 -6.49
N PHE A 69 3.87 -1.04 -5.73
CA PHE A 69 3.06 -0.09 -4.99
C PHE A 69 3.42 0.03 -3.51
N ILE A 70 4.27 -0.84 -2.96
CA ILE A 70 4.78 -0.72 -1.58
C ILE A 70 5.32 0.70 -1.30
N PRO A 71 6.07 1.35 -2.22
CA PRO A 71 6.57 2.71 -2.01
C PRO A 71 5.51 3.79 -1.77
N ILE A 72 4.27 3.55 -2.18
CA ILE A 72 3.16 4.51 -1.99
C ILE A 72 2.82 4.65 -0.51
N PHE A 73 3.06 3.61 0.30
CA PHE A 73 2.66 3.56 1.71
C PHE A 73 3.70 4.07 2.69
N ALA A 74 4.81 4.70 2.24
CA ALA A 74 5.98 5.03 3.06
C ALA A 74 5.72 5.72 4.42
N ASN A 75 4.58 6.40 4.61
CA ASN A 75 4.22 7.03 5.90
C ASN A 75 2.89 6.51 6.48
N ASN A 76 2.40 5.36 6.02
CA ASN A 76 1.11 4.79 6.37
C ASN A 76 1.25 3.27 6.68
N PRO A 77 1.94 2.88 7.77
CA PRO A 77 2.19 1.47 8.10
C PRO A 77 0.93 0.65 8.33
N ARG A 78 -0.13 1.28 8.86
CA ARG A 78 -1.43 0.64 9.08
C ARG A 78 -2.02 0.19 7.75
N GLU A 79 -1.99 1.07 6.75
CA GLU A 79 -2.48 0.80 5.41
C GLU A 79 -1.57 -0.18 4.67
N LEU A 80 -0.25 -0.05 4.81
CA LEU A 80 0.71 -1.00 4.24
C LEU A 80 0.44 -2.41 4.75
N LYS A 81 0.32 -2.58 6.07
CA LYS A 81 -0.01 -3.87 6.68
C LYS A 81 -1.34 -4.42 6.13
N ALA A 82 -2.38 -3.59 6.10
CA ALA A 82 -3.69 -4.01 5.59
C ALA A 82 -3.67 -4.38 4.10
N PHE A 83 -2.80 -3.77 3.29
CA PHE A 83 -2.57 -4.12 1.89
C PHE A 83 -1.84 -5.45 1.77
N LEU A 84 -0.71 -5.62 2.46
CA LEU A 84 0.13 -6.82 2.41
C LEU A 84 -0.61 -8.07 2.92
N GLU A 85 -1.34 -7.95 4.03
CA GLU A 85 -2.16 -9.05 4.56
C GLU A 85 -3.18 -9.52 3.52
N HIS A 86 -3.86 -8.59 2.86
CA HIS A 86 -4.82 -8.91 1.81
C HIS A 86 -4.17 -9.59 0.59
N MET A 87 -3.01 -9.09 0.12
CA MET A 87 -2.29 -9.73 -0.98
C MET A 87 -1.90 -11.17 -0.63
N SER A 88 -1.38 -11.39 0.58
CA SER A 88 -0.97 -12.72 1.05
C SER A 88 -2.12 -13.73 1.17
N GLU A 89 -3.36 -13.25 1.40
CA GLU A 89 -4.56 -14.07 1.51
C GLU A 89 -5.17 -14.39 0.14
N VAL A 90 -5.19 -13.42 -0.77
CA VAL A 90 -5.88 -13.55 -2.07
C VAL A 90 -4.99 -14.18 -3.14
N GLN A 91 -3.67 -13.97 -3.06
CA GLN A 91 -2.71 -14.44 -4.06
C GLN A 91 -1.63 -15.30 -3.39
N PRO A 92 -1.74 -16.64 -3.45
CA PRO A 92 -0.72 -17.53 -2.89
C PRO A 92 0.63 -17.41 -3.62
N ASP A 93 0.61 -16.96 -4.89
CA ASP A 93 1.80 -16.67 -5.70
C ASP A 93 2.19 -15.18 -5.64
N SER A 94 1.87 -14.49 -4.54
CA SER A 94 2.28 -13.10 -4.33
C SER A 94 3.80 -12.93 -4.45
N PRO A 95 4.29 -11.79 -4.97
CA PRO A 95 5.73 -11.50 -5.01
C PRO A 95 6.38 -11.64 -3.64
N GLN A 96 7.63 -12.11 -3.60
CA GLN A 96 8.36 -12.33 -2.35
C GLN A 96 8.44 -11.07 -1.48
N GLY A 97 8.57 -9.89 -2.10
CA GLY A 97 8.59 -8.60 -1.40
C GLY A 97 7.36 -8.36 -0.52
N ILE A 98 6.21 -8.96 -0.82
CA ILE A 98 5.01 -8.89 0.04
C ILE A 98 5.24 -9.59 1.37
N TYR A 99 5.76 -10.81 1.34
CA TYR A 99 6.01 -11.62 2.54
C TYR A 99 7.19 -11.06 3.35
N ASP A 100 8.26 -10.65 2.67
CA ASP A 100 9.45 -10.06 3.30
C ASP A 100 9.07 -8.78 4.04
N THR A 101 8.37 -7.86 3.38
CA THR A 101 7.91 -6.61 4.01
C THR A 101 6.94 -6.88 5.17
N LEU A 102 6.02 -7.84 5.04
CA LEU A 102 5.08 -8.18 6.13
C LEU A 102 5.80 -8.80 7.34
N LEU A 103 6.80 -9.65 7.09
CA LEU A 103 7.64 -10.21 8.13
C LEU A 103 8.44 -9.12 8.85
N GLU A 104 9.07 -8.21 8.11
CA GLU A 104 9.79 -7.07 8.66
C GLU A 104 8.90 -6.20 9.55
N LEU A 105 7.68 -5.85 9.09
CA LEU A 105 6.70 -5.11 9.88
C LEU A 105 6.33 -5.83 11.20
N ARG A 106 6.19 -7.16 11.17
CA ARG A 106 5.89 -7.95 12.38
C ARG A 106 7.07 -7.99 13.34
N LEU A 107 8.29 -8.21 12.83
CA LEU A 107 9.52 -8.22 13.63
C LEU A 107 9.76 -6.87 14.30
N GLN A 108 9.49 -5.78 13.60
CA GLN A 108 9.58 -4.42 14.15
C GLN A 108 8.60 -4.19 15.30
N ASN A 109 7.33 -4.57 15.14
CA ASN A 109 6.35 -4.49 16.22
C ASN A 109 6.80 -5.30 17.45
N TRP A 110 7.36 -6.50 17.22
CA TRP A 110 7.85 -7.35 18.29
C TRP A 110 9.07 -6.77 19.03
N ALA A 111 9.98 -6.09 18.30
CA ALA A 111 11.11 -5.40 18.90
C ALA A 111 10.68 -4.23 19.80
N HIS A 112 9.63 -3.50 19.41
CA HIS A 112 9.07 -2.39 20.21
C HIS A 112 8.32 -2.84 21.48
N GLU A 113 7.67 -4.02 21.47
CA GLU A 113 6.97 -4.55 22.66
C GLU A 113 7.92 -4.97 23.80
N LYS A 114 9.21 -5.19 23.51
CA LYS A 114 10.21 -5.67 24.48
C LYS A 114 11.08 -4.59 25.11
N GLU A 115 10.94 -3.31 24.75
CA GLU A 115 11.61 -2.23 25.49
C GLU A 115 10.87 -1.95 26.81
N PRO A 116 11.45 -2.26 27.98
CA PRO A 116 10.87 -1.83 29.23
C PRO A 116 10.95 -0.30 29.29
N GLN A 117 9.83 0.35 29.57
CA GLN A 117 9.70 1.77 29.82
C GLN A 117 10.59 2.21 31.01
N VAL A 118 11.90 2.38 30.80
CA VAL A 118 12.79 2.98 31.78
C VAL A 118 12.51 4.47 31.81
N ARG A 119 11.68 4.86 32.78
CA ARG A 119 11.41 6.25 33.17
C ARG A 119 12.70 6.91 33.68
N SER A 120 13.23 7.90 32.96
CA SER A 120 13.71 9.16 33.54
C SER A 120 14.30 10.09 32.45
N GLY A 121 13.76 11.31 32.37
CA GLY A 121 14.45 12.50 31.86
C GLY A 121 14.90 12.52 30.39
N GLN A 122 14.23 13.35 29.59
CA GLN A 122 14.76 13.92 28.33
C GLN A 122 15.42 12.94 27.32
N THR A 123 14.63 12.54 26.31
CA THR A 123 14.92 12.52 24.86
C THR A 123 14.12 11.43 24.12
N GLY A 124 12.85 11.22 24.50
CA GLY A 124 11.92 10.36 23.76
C GLY A 124 11.40 11.06 22.49
N GLY A 125 12.23 11.16 21.46
CA GLY A 125 11.85 11.81 20.20
C GLY A 125 12.77 11.52 19.01
N ARG A 126 13.66 10.53 19.12
CA ARG A 126 14.59 10.17 18.03
C ARG A 126 14.13 8.97 17.18
N CYS A 127 13.41 8.00 17.76
CA CYS A 127 13.05 6.78 17.04
C CYS A 127 12.03 7.03 15.89
N TRP A 128 11.12 8.00 16.02
CA TRP A 128 10.17 8.36 14.95
C TRP A 128 10.84 9.00 13.71
N ARG A 129 12.00 9.63 13.84
CA ARG A 129 12.68 10.28 12.70
C ARG A 129 13.42 9.29 11.83
N GLU A 130 14.00 8.26 12.44
CA GLU A 130 14.62 7.14 11.71
C GLU A 130 13.56 6.23 11.09
N TYR A 131 12.40 6.09 11.73
CA TYR A 131 11.22 5.40 11.18
C TYR A 131 10.75 5.97 9.84
N SER A 132 10.54 7.30 9.74
CA SER A 132 10.18 7.95 8.46
C SER A 132 11.31 7.91 7.42
N SER A 133 12.56 7.87 7.87
CA SER A 133 13.74 7.80 7.00
C SER A 133 13.93 6.39 6.41
N TRP A 134 13.68 5.33 7.20
CA TRP A 134 13.80 3.95 6.76
C TRP A 134 12.59 3.48 5.94
N ALA A 135 11.37 3.89 6.27
CA ALA A 135 10.20 3.63 5.42
C ALA A 135 10.29 4.30 4.03
N GLY A 136 11.15 5.32 3.89
CA GLY A 136 11.57 5.86 2.59
C GLY A 136 12.57 4.98 1.83
N ASN A 137 13.34 4.12 2.50
CA ASN A 137 14.37 3.26 1.91
C ASN A 137 13.89 1.84 1.54
N VAL A 138 12.88 1.29 2.23
CA VAL A 138 12.23 0.01 1.83
C VAL A 138 11.46 0.17 0.51
N ALA A 139 11.20 1.42 0.14
CA ALA A 139 10.38 1.85 -0.99
C ALA A 139 11.21 2.15 -2.27
N GLN A 140 12.46 1.73 -2.36
CA GLN A 140 13.41 2.16 -3.39
C GLN A 140 14.16 1.02 -4.06
#